data_AF-Q73HC2-F1
#
_entry.id   AF-Q73HC2-F1
#
_cell.length_a   1.000
_cell.length_b   1.000
_cell.length_c   1.000
_cell.angle_alpha   90.00
_cell.angle_beta   90.00
_cell.angle_gamma   90.00
#
_symmetry.space_group_name_H-M   'P 1'
#
loop_
_entity.id
_entity.type
_entity.pdbx_description
1 polymer ?
#
loop_
_entity_poly.entity_id
_entity_poly.type
_entity_poly.pdbx_seq_one_letter_code
_entity_poly.pdbx_strand_id
1 'polypeptide(L)'
;MEKAAVRALNKTALWLKTQAAKEISEEKKIKLTVMRKRLRIFKAKTSRLDVLMRANLYDIRVSAIGKMRQTRKGAKVGKHKFIGGFMATMPRGNSGVFRREGRTALPIQEVKLGLEPEASKIIKELVNYETEGIFEKYFERELNYIVKV
;
A
#
# COMPACT_ATOMS: atom_id res chain seq x y z
N MET A 1 4.50 30.97 -12.45
CA MET A 1 3.82 30.39 -11.26
C MET A 1 3.32 28.97 -11.47
N GLU A 2 2.63 28.67 -12.58
CA GLU A 2 2.07 27.32 -12.84
C GLU A 2 3.10 26.19 -12.78
N LYS A 3 4.33 26.41 -13.28
CA LYS A 3 5.42 25.44 -13.21
C LYS A 3 5.84 25.09 -11.79
N ALA A 4 5.83 26.07 -10.87
CA ALA A 4 6.10 25.83 -9.45
C ALA A 4 4.97 25.01 -8.82
N ALA A 5 3.71 25.34 -9.11
CA ALA A 5 2.55 24.59 -8.61
C ALA A 5 2.58 23.12 -9.05
N VAL A 6 2.83 22.85 -10.34
CA VAL A 6 2.95 21.48 -10.87
C VAL A 6 4.05 20.69 -10.17
N ARG A 7 5.22 21.32 -9.92
CA ARG A 7 6.33 20.67 -9.23
C ARG A 7 6.01 20.40 -7.77
N ALA A 8 5.40 21.36 -7.08
CA ALA A 8 4.97 21.22 -5.69
C ALA A 8 3.94 20.08 -5.55
N LEU A 9 2.88 20.08 -6.35
CA LEU A 9 1.86 19.02 -6.38
C LEU A 9 2.48 17.63 -6.56
N ASN A 10 3.38 17.48 -7.53
CA ASN A 10 4.04 16.21 -7.80
C ASN A 10 4.96 15.76 -6.66
N LYS A 11 5.63 16.69 -5.97
CA LYS A 11 6.45 16.41 -4.78
C LYS A 11 5.58 16.01 -3.59
N THR A 12 4.49 16.72 -3.33
CA THR A 12 3.51 16.39 -2.29
C THR A 12 2.92 15.00 -2.51
N ALA A 13 2.52 14.67 -3.74
CA ALA A 13 1.99 13.34 -4.04
C ALA A 13 3.03 12.22 -3.84
N LEU A 14 4.30 12.47 -4.17
CA LEU A 14 5.38 11.51 -3.93
C LEU A 14 5.64 11.32 -2.43
N TRP A 15 5.60 12.41 -1.66
CA TRP A 15 5.69 12.38 -0.21
C TRP A 15 4.53 11.56 0.39
N LEU A 16 3.29 11.86 -0.01
CA LEU A 16 2.08 11.17 0.47
C LEU A 16 2.14 9.67 0.19
N LYS A 17 2.51 9.29 -1.04
CA LYS A 17 2.73 7.86 -1.39
C LYS A 17 3.77 7.20 -0.50
N THR A 18 4.82 7.92 -0.12
CA THR A 18 5.91 7.39 0.70
C THR A 18 5.47 7.19 2.13
N GLN A 19 4.79 8.18 2.74
CA GLN A 19 4.29 8.08 4.11
C GLN A 19 3.18 7.04 4.22
N ALA A 20 2.16 7.10 3.36
CA ALA A 20 1.08 6.12 3.35
C ALA A 20 1.64 4.69 3.18
N ALA A 21 2.60 4.48 2.28
CA ALA A 21 3.20 3.16 2.12
C ALA A 21 3.97 2.70 3.37
N LYS A 22 4.62 3.62 4.09
CA LYS A 22 5.38 3.33 5.31
C LYS A 22 4.44 2.96 6.45
N GLU A 23 3.48 3.81 6.77
CA GLU A 23 2.56 3.63 7.89
C GLU A 23 1.70 2.38 7.71
N ILE A 24 1.12 2.16 6.52
CA ILE A 24 0.35 0.93 6.26
C ILE A 24 1.24 -0.30 6.35
N SER A 25 2.50 -0.21 5.92
CA SER A 25 3.45 -1.33 6.00
C SER A 25 3.80 -1.69 7.43
N GLU A 26 3.95 -0.69 8.31
CA GLU A 26 4.22 -0.87 9.73
C GLU A 26 3.00 -1.45 10.44
N GLU A 27 1.83 -0.84 10.25
CA GLU A 27 0.55 -1.26 10.85
C GLU A 27 0.19 -2.69 10.46
N LYS A 28 0.16 -2.99 9.16
CA LYS A 28 -0.20 -4.32 8.64
C LYS A 28 0.97 -5.31 8.65
N LYS A 29 2.15 -4.89 9.13
CA LYS A 29 3.37 -5.72 9.21
C LYS A 29 3.72 -6.42 7.89
N ILE A 30 3.49 -5.73 6.78
CA ILE A 30 3.82 -6.20 5.42
C ILE A 30 5.14 -5.58 4.95
N LYS A 31 5.64 -5.98 3.78
CA LYS A 31 6.82 -5.36 3.18
C LYS A 31 6.44 -4.03 2.52
N LEU A 32 7.26 -3.00 2.74
CA LEU A 32 7.08 -1.68 2.13
C LEU A 32 6.98 -1.72 0.60
N THR A 33 7.74 -2.60 -0.05
CA THR A 33 7.73 -2.77 -1.52
C THR A 33 6.39 -3.28 -2.04
N VAL A 34 5.67 -4.10 -1.26
CA VAL A 34 4.33 -4.58 -1.62
C VAL A 34 3.34 -3.41 -1.63
N MET A 35 3.43 -2.54 -0.62
CA MET A 35 2.53 -1.39 -0.52
C MET A 35 2.83 -0.32 -1.57
N ARG A 36 4.11 -0.01 -1.81
CA ARG A 36 4.52 0.95 -2.85
C ARG A 36 4.03 0.60 -4.26
N LYS A 37 3.90 -0.70 -4.58
CA LYS A 37 3.37 -1.18 -5.88
C LYS A 37 1.86 -0.98 -6.02
N ARG A 38 1.14 -0.87 -4.90
CA ARG A 38 -0.33 -0.70 -4.85
C ARG A 38 -0.78 0.75 -4.82
N LEU A 39 0.14 1.69 -4.57
CA LEU A 39 -0.10 3.12 -4.64
C LEU A 39 0.45 3.68 -5.97
N ARG A 40 -0.43 4.17 -6.85
CA ARG A 40 -0.05 4.73 -8.15
C ARG A 40 -0.39 6.22 -8.20
N ILE A 41 0.60 7.04 -8.56
CA ILE A 41 0.44 8.48 -8.76
C ILE A 41 0.29 8.76 -10.25
N PHE A 42 -0.69 9.57 -10.60
CA PHE A 42 -0.83 10.20 -11.90
C PHE A 42 -0.47 11.67 -11.74
N LYS A 43 0.66 12.05 -12.35
CA LYS A 43 1.31 13.35 -12.13
C LYS A 43 0.50 14.51 -12.70
N ALA A 44 0.59 15.65 -12.02
CA ALA A 44 0.10 16.94 -12.52
C ALA A 44 0.90 17.38 -13.76
N LYS A 45 0.23 18.15 -14.62
CA LYS A 45 0.80 18.79 -15.81
C LYS A 45 0.46 20.27 -15.78
N THR A 46 1.15 21.10 -16.57
CA THR A 46 0.78 22.52 -16.71
C THR A 46 -0.65 22.70 -17.22
N SER A 47 -1.13 21.79 -18.07
CA SER A 47 -2.52 21.78 -18.55
C SER A 47 -3.54 21.25 -17.54
N ARG A 48 -3.11 20.68 -16.41
CA ARG A 48 -3.97 20.02 -15.43
C ARG A 48 -3.32 20.03 -14.04
N LEU A 49 -3.75 20.98 -13.20
CA LEU A 49 -3.18 21.28 -11.89
C LEU A 49 -3.73 20.39 -10.76
N ASP A 50 -3.99 19.12 -11.03
CA ASP A 50 -4.40 18.14 -10.04
C ASP A 50 -3.49 16.91 -10.08
N VAL A 51 -3.50 16.16 -8.98
CA VAL A 51 -2.83 14.86 -8.89
C VAL A 51 -3.83 13.83 -8.45
N LEU A 52 -3.88 12.70 -9.16
CA LEU A 52 -4.67 11.55 -8.76
C LEU A 52 -3.76 10.50 -8.15
N MET A 53 -4.07 10.06 -6.93
CA MET A 53 -3.48 8.87 -6.32
C MET A 53 -4.49 7.74 -6.30
N ARG A 54 -4.18 6.65 -7.00
CA ARG A 54 -4.97 5.41 -6.95
C ARG A 54 -4.36 4.47 -5.91
N ALA A 55 -5.16 4.11 -4.91
CA ALA A 55 -4.78 3.17 -3.86
C ALA A 55 -5.51 1.83 -4.03
N ASN A 56 -4.77 0.76 -4.27
CA ASN A 56 -5.32 -0.59 -4.41
C ASN A 56 -5.31 -1.31 -3.05
N LEU A 57 -6.34 -1.05 -2.24
CA LEU A 57 -6.45 -1.50 -0.84
C LEU A 57 -7.21 -2.83 -0.63
N TYR A 58 -7.62 -3.50 -1.71
CA TYR A 58 -8.17 -4.84 -1.61
C TYR A 58 -7.16 -5.84 -1.02
N ASP A 59 -7.69 -6.92 -0.45
CA ASP A 59 -6.98 -8.02 0.17
C ASP A 59 -5.71 -8.47 -0.56
N ILE A 60 -4.68 -8.76 0.22
CA ILE A 60 -3.39 -9.26 -0.27
C ILE A 60 -3.33 -10.77 -0.08
N ARG A 61 -3.02 -11.51 -1.15
CA ARG A 61 -2.61 -12.93 -1.04
C ARG A 61 -1.42 -13.04 -0.10
N VAL A 62 -1.52 -13.91 0.91
CA VAL A 62 -0.48 -13.98 1.94
C VAL A 62 0.88 -14.40 1.38
N SER A 63 0.90 -15.20 0.31
CA SER A 63 2.11 -15.59 -0.43
C SER A 63 2.91 -14.39 -0.96
N ALA A 64 2.25 -13.26 -1.26
CA ALA A 64 2.91 -12.05 -1.73
C ALA A 64 3.56 -11.21 -0.61
N ILE A 65 3.22 -11.49 0.65
CA ILE A 65 3.66 -10.69 1.80
C ILE A 65 5.07 -11.10 2.25
N GLY A 66 5.42 -12.38 2.13
CA GLY A 66 6.72 -12.87 2.56
C GLY A 66 6.92 -14.37 2.37
N LYS A 67 8.03 -14.87 2.93
CA LYS A 67 8.36 -16.30 2.88
C LYS A 67 7.33 -17.10 3.66
N MET A 68 6.74 -18.10 3.02
CA MET A 68 5.79 -19.03 3.62
C MET A 68 6.55 -20.17 4.32
N ARG A 69 6.08 -20.58 5.49
CA ARG A 69 6.60 -21.71 6.26
C ARG A 69 5.44 -22.48 6.91
N GLN A 70 5.39 -23.79 6.66
CA GLN A 70 4.44 -24.66 7.34
C GLN A 70 4.87 -24.86 8.81
N THR A 71 3.90 -24.85 9.70
CA THR A 71 4.08 -25.08 11.14
C THR A 71 3.14 -26.18 11.61
N ARG A 72 3.37 -26.73 12.80
CA ARG A 72 2.50 -27.78 13.37
C ARG A 72 1.04 -27.34 13.53
N LYS A 73 0.79 -26.05 13.83
CA LYS A 73 -0.55 -25.51 14.09
C LYS A 73 -1.18 -24.80 12.87
N GLY A 74 -0.46 -24.68 11.76
CA GLY A 74 -0.92 -23.92 10.60
C GLY A 74 0.23 -23.42 9.73
N ALA A 75 0.12 -22.23 9.14
CA ALA A 75 1.18 -21.63 8.33
C ALA A 75 1.66 -20.30 8.91
N LYS A 76 2.93 -19.96 8.68
CA LYS A 76 3.51 -18.65 8.99
C LYS A 76 3.96 -17.98 7.71
N VAL A 77 3.61 -16.71 7.51
CA VAL A 77 4.08 -15.92 6.36
C VAL A 77 4.58 -14.57 6.83
N GLY A 78 5.89 -14.35 6.68
CA GLY A 78 6.53 -13.16 7.26
C GLY A 78 6.29 -13.05 8.77
N LYS A 79 5.67 -11.93 9.20
CA LYS A 79 5.31 -11.67 10.61
C LYS A 79 3.94 -12.21 11.01
N HIS A 80 3.18 -12.79 10.08
CA HIS A 80 1.81 -13.28 10.30
C HIS A 80 1.75 -14.79 10.53
N LYS A 81 0.86 -15.22 11.42
CA LYS A 81 0.56 -16.64 11.68
C LYS A 81 -0.89 -16.93 11.33
N PHE A 82 -1.12 -17.99 10.56
CA PHE A 82 -2.42 -18.43 10.10
C PHE A 82 -2.71 -19.81 10.68
N ILE A 83 -3.35 -19.84 11.86
CA ILE A 83 -3.73 -21.08 12.55
C ILE A 83 -4.74 -21.85 11.68
N GLY A 84 -4.57 -23.17 11.61
CA GLY A 84 -5.39 -24.05 10.77
C GLY A 84 -5.17 -23.88 9.25
N GLY A 85 -4.29 -22.96 8.84
CA GLY A 85 -3.91 -22.80 7.45
C GLY A 85 -2.83 -23.80 7.03
N PHE A 86 -2.87 -24.29 5.80
CA PHE A 86 -1.86 -25.18 5.26
C PHE A 86 -1.30 -24.63 3.95
N MET A 87 -0.01 -24.84 3.72
CA MET A 87 0.64 -24.52 2.46
C MET A 87 0.29 -25.58 1.42
N ALA A 88 -0.14 -25.14 0.25
CA ALA A 88 -0.37 -26.01 -0.89
C ALA A 88 0.03 -25.32 -2.19
N THR A 89 0.29 -26.12 -3.21
CA THR A 89 0.45 -25.66 -4.58
C THR A 89 -0.72 -26.20 -5.37
N MET A 90 -1.58 -25.31 -5.87
CA MET A 90 -2.75 -25.70 -6.65
C MET A 90 -2.31 -26.24 -8.03
N PRO A 91 -3.15 -27.02 -8.74
CA PRO A 91 -2.79 -27.63 -10.02
C PRO A 91 -2.25 -26.65 -11.08
N ARG A 92 -2.69 -25.39 -11.04
CA ARG A 92 -2.19 -24.31 -11.92
C ARG A 92 -0.86 -23.69 -11.47
N GLY A 93 -0.13 -24.33 -10.56
CA GLY A 93 1.16 -23.85 -10.03
C GLY A 93 1.08 -22.74 -8.98
N ASN A 94 -0.13 -22.33 -8.58
CA ASN A 94 -0.29 -21.27 -7.57
C ASN A 94 -0.01 -21.81 -6.16
N SER A 95 1.15 -21.46 -5.60
CA SER A 95 1.48 -21.75 -4.21
C SER A 95 0.94 -20.67 -3.26
N GLY A 96 0.25 -21.10 -2.21
CA GLY A 96 -0.38 -20.21 -1.24
C GLY A 96 -0.60 -20.88 0.11
N VAL A 97 -1.22 -20.14 1.02
CA VAL A 97 -1.77 -20.69 2.25
C VAL A 97 -3.28 -20.78 2.08
N PHE A 98 -3.82 -21.94 2.41
CA PHE A 98 -5.23 -22.25 2.27
C PHE A 98 -5.81 -22.65 3.62
N ARG A 99 -7.11 -22.50 3.77
CA ARG A 99 -7.87 -22.97 4.93
C ARG A 99 -9.12 -23.71 4.43
N ARG A 100 -9.47 -24.82 5.07
CA ARG A 100 -10.74 -25.51 4.83
C ARG A 100 -11.85 -24.75 5.54
N GLU A 101 -13.01 -24.60 4.91
CA GLU A 101 -14.16 -23.96 5.56
C GLU A 101 -14.72 -24.82 6.70
N GLY A 102 -14.74 -26.14 6.50
CA GLY A 102 -15.27 -27.11 7.45
C GLY A 102 -14.32 -28.26 7.75
N ARG A 103 -14.86 -29.32 8.34
CA ARG A 103 -14.13 -30.57 8.64
C ARG A 103 -13.85 -31.40 7.39
N THR A 104 -14.67 -31.24 6.36
CA THR A 104 -14.54 -31.92 5.07
C THR A 104 -13.32 -31.41 4.31
N ALA A 105 -12.81 -32.24 3.38
CA ALA A 105 -11.65 -31.87 2.58
C ALA A 105 -11.91 -30.61 1.72
N LEU A 106 -13.13 -30.43 1.23
CA LEU A 106 -13.54 -29.27 0.45
C LEU A 106 -14.73 -28.58 1.13
N PRO A 107 -14.94 -27.28 0.90
CA PRO A 107 -14.14 -26.36 0.06
C PRO A 107 -12.88 -25.81 0.77
N ILE A 108 -11.89 -25.43 -0.05
CA ILE A 108 -10.65 -24.77 0.40
C ILE A 108 -10.61 -23.33 -0.10
N GLN A 109 -10.30 -22.39 0.79
CA GLN A 109 -10.18 -20.97 0.47
C GLN A 109 -8.72 -20.52 0.62
N GLU A 110 -8.26 -19.66 -0.29
CA GLU A 110 -6.98 -18.99 -0.15
C GLU A 110 -7.07 -17.95 0.98
N VAL A 111 -6.15 -18.03 1.93
CA VAL A 111 -6.06 -17.07 3.02
C VAL A 111 -5.50 -15.76 2.47
N LYS A 112 -6.18 -14.66 2.77
CA LYS A 112 -5.76 -13.30 2.40
C LYS A 112 -5.59 -12.44 3.65
N LEU A 113 -4.78 -11.38 3.52
CA LEU A 113 -4.65 -10.34 4.53
C LEU A 113 -5.47 -9.12 4.09
N GLY A 114 -6.44 -8.75 4.92
CA GLY A 114 -7.21 -7.52 4.76
C GLY A 114 -6.39 -6.29 5.13
N LEU A 115 -6.47 -5.27 4.28
CA LEU A 115 -5.86 -3.96 4.53
C LEU A 115 -6.84 -2.95 5.11
N GLU A 116 -8.13 -3.14 4.86
CA GLU A 116 -9.21 -2.27 5.33
C GLU A 116 -9.70 -2.68 6.72
N PRO A 117 -10.19 -1.71 7.52
CA PRO A 117 -10.34 -0.27 7.23
C PRO A 117 -9.09 0.60 7.49
N GLU A 118 -8.04 0.02 8.08
CA GLU A 118 -6.90 0.74 8.64
C GLU A 118 -6.09 1.46 7.56
N ALA A 119 -5.92 0.84 6.39
CA ALA A 119 -5.21 1.46 5.28
C ALA A 119 -5.93 2.71 4.75
N SER A 120 -7.26 2.67 4.62
CA SER A 120 -8.04 3.86 4.25
C SER A 120 -7.99 4.94 5.32
N LYS A 121 -8.03 4.55 6.60
CA LYS A 121 -7.93 5.49 7.72
C LYS A 121 -6.60 6.26 7.68
N ILE A 122 -5.48 5.55 7.56
CA ILE A 122 -4.13 6.16 7.46
C ILE A 122 -4.05 7.17 6.31
N ILE A 123 -4.53 6.79 5.11
CA ILE A 123 -4.50 7.70 3.96
C ILE A 123 -5.36 8.94 4.21
N LYS A 124 -6.55 8.79 4.80
CA LYS A 124 -7.43 9.92 5.12
C LYS A 124 -6.79 10.86 6.14
N GLU A 125 -6.16 10.33 7.18
CA GLU A 125 -5.47 11.14 8.19
C GLU A 125 -4.32 11.95 7.56
N LEU A 126 -3.47 11.32 6.75
CA LEU A 126 -2.39 12.01 6.04
C LEU A 126 -2.91 13.11 5.08
N VAL A 127 -4.02 12.85 4.40
CA VAL A 127 -4.64 13.82 3.48
C VAL A 127 -5.21 15.01 4.25
N ASN A 128 -5.95 14.75 5.33
CA ASN A 128 -6.68 15.80 6.04
C ASN A 128 -5.79 16.69 6.92
N TYR A 129 -4.69 16.15 7.45
CA TYR A 129 -3.90 16.85 8.47
C TYR A 129 -2.51 17.30 8.01
N GLU A 130 -1.87 16.59 7.07
CA GLU A 130 -0.46 16.86 6.72
C GLU A 130 -0.25 17.37 5.29
N THR A 131 -1.13 17.00 4.36
CA THR A 131 -0.89 17.21 2.93
C THR A 131 -0.82 18.69 2.54
N GLU A 132 -1.64 19.55 3.16
CA GLU A 132 -1.68 20.99 2.90
C GLU A 132 -0.37 21.67 3.30
N GLY A 133 0.07 21.52 4.55
CA GLY A 133 1.32 22.13 5.02
C GLY A 133 2.56 21.62 4.27
N ILE A 134 2.56 20.34 3.84
CA ILE A 134 3.63 19.81 2.99
C ILE A 134 3.59 20.42 1.58
N PHE A 135 2.41 20.65 1.03
CA PHE A 135 2.27 21.33 -0.25
C PHE A 135 2.77 22.77 -0.19
N GLU A 136 2.33 23.56 0.81
CA GLU A 136 2.78 24.94 1.00
C GLU A 136 4.31 25.02 1.08
N LYS A 137 4.92 24.18 1.92
CA LYS A 137 6.37 24.07 2.05
C LYS A 137 7.08 23.78 0.72
N TYR A 138 6.55 22.86 -0.10
CA TYR A 138 7.14 22.59 -1.40
C TYR A 138 6.88 23.71 -2.41
N PHE A 139 5.72 24.36 -2.33
CA PHE A 139 5.34 25.43 -3.24
C PHE A 139 6.19 26.68 -3.02
N GLU A 140 6.37 27.13 -1.78
CA GLU A 140 7.27 28.23 -1.42
C GLU A 140 8.70 27.97 -1.91
N ARG A 141 9.20 26.74 -1.72
CA ARG A 141 10.53 26.35 -2.20
C ARG A 141 10.65 26.45 -3.72
N GLU A 142 9.62 26.03 -4.46
CA GLU A 142 9.62 26.13 -5.93
C GLU A 142 9.46 27.57 -6.42
N LEU A 143 8.67 28.41 -5.73
CA LEU A 143 8.57 29.84 -6.03
C LEU A 143 9.92 30.53 -5.85
N ASN A 144 10.56 30.34 -4.69
CA ASN A 144 11.87 30.91 -4.41
C ASN A 144 12.94 30.47 -5.42
N TYR A 145 12.86 29.23 -5.90
CA TYR A 145 13.77 28.74 -6.94
C TYR A 145 13.55 29.43 -8.27
N ILE A 146 12.29 29.68 -8.66
CA ILE A 146 11.97 30.36 -9.94
C ILE A 146 12.30 31.85 -9.88
N VAL A 147 12.12 32.52 -8.75
CA VAL A 147 12.39 33.96 -8.58
C VAL A 147 13.88 34.27 -8.49
N LYS A 148 14.71 33.31 -8.05
CA LYS A 148 16.17 33.46 -8.00
C LYS A 148 16.88 33.15 -9.33
N VAL A 149 16.13 32.83 -10.39
CA VAL A 149 16.62 32.67 -11.77
C VAL A 149 16.22 33.90 -12.56
#